data_AF-A0A816HTJ1-F1
#
_entry.id   AF-A0A816HTJ1-F1
#
_cell.length_a   1.000
_cell.length_b   1.000
_cell.length_c   1.000
_cell.angle_alpha   90.00
_cell.angle_beta   90.00
_cell.angle_gamma   90.00
#
_symmetry.space_group_name_H-M   'P 1'
#
loop_
_entity.id
_entity.type
_entity.pdbx_description
1 polymer ?
#
loop_
_entity_poly.entity_id
_entity_poly.type
_entity_poly.pdbx_seq_one_letter_code
_entity_poly.pdbx_strand_id
1 'polypeptide(L)'
;VELLLEFLLPRIHEIGETNNTNNACLKLFKLVINSVVTTTLANENEKILQPYLKQIILRSIECAQLTTDPYNYFILLRALFRSIGVGNHELLNQEFLTLLHFLLQRLNEYQSCKHRQHLRELFIELCLTVPVRLSVLLPYLPLLMEPLVNALNGSSTLILQGLRTLELCVDNLQPDFLYNHILPVRSS
;
A
#
# COMPACT_ATOMS: atom_id res chain seq x y z
N VAL A 1 -2.52 6.50 -21.88
CA VAL A 1 -2.17 5.87 -20.58
C VAL A 1 -1.16 4.74 -20.81
N GLU A 2 -1.45 3.80 -21.71
CA GLU A 2 -0.56 2.67 -22.02
C GLU A 2 0.85 3.10 -22.46
N LEU A 3 0.98 3.97 -23.47
CA LEU A 3 2.28 4.50 -23.92
C LEU A 3 3.10 5.14 -22.79
N LEU A 4 2.44 5.76 -21.81
CA LEU A 4 3.13 6.31 -20.64
C LEU A 4 3.59 5.20 -19.70
N LEU A 5 2.80 4.14 -19.49
CA LEU A 5 3.21 2.99 -18.69
C LEU A 5 4.40 2.26 -19.33
N GLU A 6 4.38 2.04 -20.65
CA GLU A 6 5.50 1.45 -21.39
C GLU A 6 6.77 2.31 -21.30
N PHE A 7 6.62 3.63 -21.30
CA PHE A 7 7.74 4.55 -21.11
C PHE A 7 8.26 4.58 -19.67
N LEU A 8 7.36 4.54 -18.68
CA LEU A 8 7.69 4.74 -17.27
C LEU A 8 8.21 3.47 -16.61
N LEU A 9 7.66 2.30 -16.93
CA LEU A 9 7.98 1.05 -16.23
C LEU A 9 9.46 0.65 -16.33
N PRO A 10 10.14 0.74 -17.49
CA PRO A 10 11.58 0.50 -17.57
C PRO A 10 12.41 1.47 -16.70
N ARG A 11 11.86 2.66 -16.43
CA ARG A 11 12.49 3.75 -15.66
C ARG A 11 12.07 3.78 -14.19
N ILE A 12 11.37 2.76 -13.71
CA ILE A 12 10.92 2.72 -12.32
C ILE A 12 12.10 2.79 -11.33
N HIS A 13 13.25 2.20 -11.69
CA HIS A 13 14.48 2.25 -10.92
C HIS A 13 15.03 3.69 -10.71
N GLU A 14 14.65 4.64 -11.57
CA GLU A 14 15.09 6.04 -11.45
C GLU A 14 14.38 6.78 -10.31
N ILE A 15 13.26 6.27 -9.79
CA ILE A 15 12.42 6.94 -8.79
C ILE A 15 13.12 7.08 -7.42
N GLY A 16 13.99 6.14 -7.06
CA GLY A 16 14.60 6.05 -5.72
C GLY A 16 15.58 7.18 -5.39
N GLU A 17 16.25 7.74 -6.39
CA GLU A 17 17.21 8.83 -6.19
C GLU A 17 16.49 10.19 -6.08
N THR A 18 16.89 11.05 -5.14
CA THR A 18 16.28 12.38 -4.91
C THR A 18 16.86 13.45 -5.84
N ASN A 19 16.73 13.27 -7.16
CA ASN A 19 17.05 14.29 -8.17
C ASN A 19 15.77 14.86 -8.81
N ASN A 20 15.83 16.08 -9.37
CA ASN A 20 14.66 16.77 -9.96
C ASN A 20 13.95 15.97 -11.06
N THR A 21 14.70 15.22 -11.87
CA THR A 21 14.20 14.31 -12.91
C THR A 21 13.38 13.16 -12.32
N ASN A 22 13.79 12.64 -11.18
CA ASN A 22 13.22 11.45 -10.55
C ASN A 22 11.88 11.80 -9.87
N ASN A 23 11.80 13.01 -9.33
CA ASN A 23 10.54 13.61 -8.89
C ASN A 23 9.54 13.77 -10.05
N ALA A 24 10.00 14.01 -11.28
CA ALA A 24 9.12 14.04 -12.45
C ALA A 24 8.62 12.64 -12.82
N CYS A 25 9.48 11.62 -12.79
CA CYS A 25 9.08 10.22 -13.01
C CYS A 25 7.99 9.77 -12.02
N LEU A 26 8.19 10.00 -10.71
CA LEU A 26 7.19 9.70 -9.69
C LEU A 26 5.87 10.45 -9.92
N LYS A 27 5.94 11.73 -10.30
CA LYS A 27 4.75 12.53 -10.62
C LYS A 27 3.99 11.95 -11.82
N LEU A 28 4.69 11.53 -12.87
CA LEU A 28 4.08 10.92 -14.06
C LEU A 28 3.39 9.60 -13.71
N PHE A 29 4.04 8.74 -12.91
CA PHE A 29 3.40 7.52 -12.40
C PHE A 29 2.12 7.84 -11.61
N LYS A 30 2.16 8.82 -10.71
CA LYS A 30 0.98 9.22 -9.93
C LYS A 30 -0.14 9.77 -10.80
N LEU A 31 0.17 10.51 -11.87
CA LEU A 31 -0.82 11.00 -12.83
C LEU A 31 -1.49 9.84 -13.57
N VAL A 32 -0.71 8.87 -14.03
CA VAL A 32 -1.21 7.66 -14.69
C VAL A 32 -2.12 6.87 -13.74
N ILE A 33 -1.70 6.63 -12.50
CA ILE A 33 -2.50 5.93 -11.49
C ILE A 33 -3.81 6.69 -11.22
N ASN A 34 -3.74 7.98 -10.94
CA ASN A 34 -4.91 8.79 -10.62
C ASN A 34 -5.91 8.91 -11.80
N SER A 35 -5.44 8.82 -13.05
CA SER A 35 -6.31 8.87 -14.23
C SER A 35 -7.32 7.73 -14.31
N VAL A 36 -7.08 6.62 -13.60
CA VAL A 36 -8.03 5.51 -13.50
C VAL A 36 -9.25 5.88 -12.64
N VAL A 37 -9.11 6.80 -11.69
CA VAL A 37 -10.17 7.19 -10.75
C VAL A 37 -10.93 8.43 -11.18
N THR A 38 -10.25 9.42 -11.79
CA THR A 38 -10.80 10.77 -11.95
C THR A 38 -11.39 11.06 -13.32
N THR A 39 -11.44 10.09 -14.24
CA THR A 39 -11.79 10.33 -15.64
C THR A 39 -13.11 9.64 -16.02
N THR A 40 -13.81 10.21 -17.00
CA THR A 40 -14.97 9.57 -17.64
C THR A 40 -14.63 8.24 -18.33
N LEU A 41 -13.33 7.95 -18.50
CA LEU A 41 -12.76 6.73 -19.10
C LEU A 41 -12.21 5.76 -18.05
N ALA A 42 -12.66 5.83 -16.80
CA ALA A 42 -12.17 5.00 -15.69
C ALA A 42 -12.08 3.51 -16.04
N ASN A 43 -13.13 2.95 -16.66
CA ASN A 43 -13.20 1.52 -17.00
C ASN A 43 -12.19 1.11 -18.09
N GLU A 44 -11.87 2.00 -19.04
CA GLU A 44 -10.86 1.71 -20.07
C GLU A 44 -9.45 1.81 -19.50
N ASN A 45 -9.19 2.84 -18.70
CA ASN A 45 -7.92 3.04 -18.02
C ASN A 45 -7.62 1.93 -17.02
N GLU A 46 -8.65 1.36 -16.39
CA GLU A 46 -8.53 0.19 -15.52
C GLU A 46 -7.98 -1.02 -16.29
N LYS A 47 -8.58 -1.35 -17.44
CA LYS A 47 -8.13 -2.45 -18.31
C LYS A 47 -6.70 -2.24 -18.79
N ILE A 48 -6.34 -1.00 -19.10
CA ILE A 48 -4.98 -0.64 -19.51
C ILE A 48 -4.00 -0.81 -18.35
N LEU A 49 -4.34 -0.41 -17.12
CA LEU A 49 -3.43 -0.48 -15.97
C LEU A 49 -3.26 -1.90 -15.43
N GLN A 50 -4.30 -2.73 -15.49
CA GLN A 50 -4.32 -4.09 -14.93
C GLN A 50 -3.06 -4.92 -15.24
N PRO A 51 -2.62 -5.10 -16.50
CA PRO A 51 -1.43 -5.93 -16.81
C PRO A 51 -0.12 -5.36 -16.26
N TYR A 52 -0.08 -4.06 -15.94
CA TYR A 52 1.10 -3.39 -15.38
C TYR A 52 1.09 -3.36 -13.85
N LEU A 53 -0.06 -3.56 -13.19
CA LEU A 53 -0.22 -3.41 -11.75
C LEU A 53 0.80 -4.25 -10.97
N LYS A 54 0.86 -5.56 -11.29
CA LYS A 54 1.79 -6.49 -10.67
C LYS A 54 3.25 -6.08 -10.87
N GLN A 55 3.60 -5.66 -12.07
CA GLN A 55 4.97 -5.24 -12.37
C GLN A 55 5.34 -3.98 -11.60
N ILE A 56 4.45 -2.99 -11.51
CA ILE A 56 4.69 -1.77 -10.73
C ILE A 56 4.94 -2.12 -9.26
N ILE A 57 4.10 -2.98 -8.67
CA ILE A 57 4.23 -3.38 -7.27
C ILE A 57 5.54 -4.13 -7.04
N LEU A 58 5.79 -5.21 -7.79
CA LEU A 58 6.96 -6.06 -7.60
C LEU A 58 8.26 -5.29 -7.83
N ARG A 59 8.35 -4.53 -8.93
CA ARG A 59 9.52 -3.70 -9.22
C ARG A 59 9.75 -2.62 -8.17
N SER A 60 8.69 -2.01 -7.63
CA SER A 60 8.84 -1.02 -6.55
C SER A 60 9.45 -1.65 -5.30
N ILE A 61 9.01 -2.85 -4.92
CA ILE A 61 9.57 -3.59 -3.79
C ILE A 61 11.01 -4.02 -4.06
N GLU A 62 11.31 -4.56 -5.25
CA GLU A 62 12.66 -4.96 -5.67
C GLU A 62 13.64 -3.77 -5.63
N CYS A 63 13.28 -2.65 -6.26
CA CYS A 63 14.12 -1.46 -6.28
C CYS A 63 14.29 -0.85 -4.88
N ALA A 64 13.25 -0.88 -4.04
CA ALA A 64 13.34 -0.42 -2.66
C ALA A 64 14.38 -1.22 -1.83
N GLN A 65 14.57 -2.51 -2.10
CA GLN A 65 15.60 -3.32 -1.42
C GLN A 65 17.03 -2.93 -1.83
N LEU A 66 17.19 -2.41 -3.05
CA LEU A 66 18.49 -2.08 -3.63
C LEU A 66 18.91 -0.62 -3.42
N THR A 67 18.00 0.22 -2.91
CA THR A 67 18.20 1.67 -2.79
C THR A 67 18.45 2.06 -1.33
N THR A 68 19.31 3.06 -1.12
CA THR A 68 19.61 3.60 0.23
C THR A 68 18.44 4.39 0.83
N ASP A 69 17.69 5.11 -0.01
CA ASP A 69 16.47 5.81 0.36
C ASP A 69 15.27 5.29 -0.46
N PRO A 70 14.49 4.35 0.08
CA PRO A 70 13.41 3.73 -0.69
C PRO A 70 12.10 4.54 -0.65
N TYR A 71 12.08 5.70 0.01
CA TYR A 71 10.86 6.45 0.33
C TYR A 71 9.93 6.65 -0.88
N ASN A 72 10.49 7.06 -2.02
CA ASN A 72 9.69 7.35 -3.20
C ASN A 72 8.95 6.13 -3.78
N TYR A 73 9.50 4.92 -3.65
CA TYR A 73 8.82 3.68 -4.05
C TYR A 73 7.58 3.41 -3.20
N PHE A 74 7.67 3.67 -1.90
CA PHE A 74 6.53 3.49 -1.00
C PHE A 74 5.50 4.61 -1.14
N ILE A 75 5.92 5.81 -1.53
CA ILE A 75 4.99 6.87 -1.95
C ILE A 75 4.22 6.49 -3.22
N LEU A 76 4.88 5.83 -4.18
CA LEU A 76 4.22 5.28 -5.36
C LEU A 76 3.19 4.22 -4.98
N LEU A 77 3.56 3.25 -4.13
CA LEU A 77 2.63 2.23 -3.63
C LEU A 77 1.44 2.85 -2.89
N ARG A 78 1.68 3.89 -2.09
CA ARG A 78 0.59 4.60 -1.40
C ARG A 78 -0.40 5.24 -2.36
N ALA A 79 0.10 5.89 -3.42
CA ALA A 79 -0.75 6.46 -4.45
C ALA A 79 -1.57 5.37 -5.15
N LEU A 80 -0.96 4.23 -5.43
CA LEU A 80 -1.61 3.07 -6.04
C LEU A 80 -2.71 2.49 -5.15
N PHE A 81 -2.42 2.23 -3.87
CA PHE A 81 -3.39 1.65 -2.92
C PHE A 81 -4.59 2.58 -2.76
N ARG A 82 -4.35 3.88 -2.60
CA ARG A 82 -5.42 4.88 -2.54
C ARG A 82 -6.27 4.91 -3.81
N SER A 83 -5.64 4.80 -4.98
CA SER A 83 -6.34 4.80 -6.26
C SER A 83 -7.27 3.58 -6.39
N ILE A 84 -6.80 2.40 -6.01
CA ILE A 84 -7.61 1.17 -6.07
C ILE A 84 -8.73 1.21 -5.03
N GLY A 85 -8.45 1.70 -3.81
CA GLY A 85 -9.40 1.67 -2.69
C GLY A 85 -10.54 2.69 -2.77
N VAL A 86 -10.42 3.76 -3.56
CA VAL A 86 -11.47 4.79 -3.69
C VAL A 86 -12.51 4.44 -4.76
N GLY A 87 -12.17 3.63 -5.77
CA GLY A 87 -13.05 3.31 -6.89
C GLY A 87 -13.58 1.88 -6.89
N ASN A 88 -14.58 1.60 -7.72
CA ASN A 88 -15.08 0.24 -7.96
C ASN A 88 -14.30 -0.45 -9.09
N HIS A 89 -13.01 -0.74 -8.85
CA HIS A 89 -12.09 -1.29 -9.84
C HIS A 89 -11.94 -2.81 -9.71
N GLU A 90 -12.91 -3.57 -10.23
CA GLU A 90 -12.95 -5.04 -10.07
C GLU A 90 -11.70 -5.75 -10.60
N LEU A 91 -11.17 -5.36 -11.76
CA LEU A 91 -9.99 -6.00 -12.38
C LEU A 91 -8.72 -5.70 -11.58
N LEU A 92 -8.55 -4.45 -11.14
CA LEU A 92 -7.39 -4.08 -10.31
C LEU A 92 -7.46 -4.74 -8.93
N ASN A 93 -8.65 -4.83 -8.34
CA ASN A 93 -8.84 -5.53 -7.08
C ASN A 93 -8.47 -7.01 -7.21
N GLN A 94 -8.94 -7.70 -8.25
CA GLN A 94 -8.60 -9.10 -8.49
C GLN A 94 -7.08 -9.30 -8.63
N GLU A 95 -6.42 -8.48 -9.44
CA GLU A 95 -4.97 -8.57 -9.63
C GLU A 95 -4.22 -8.27 -8.33
N PHE A 96 -4.65 -7.24 -7.58
CA PHE A 96 -4.07 -6.90 -6.28
C PHE A 96 -4.19 -8.03 -5.25
N LEU A 97 -5.34 -8.73 -5.21
CA LEU A 97 -5.56 -9.85 -4.31
C LEU A 97 -4.54 -10.97 -4.50
N THR A 98 -4.07 -11.21 -5.72
CA THR A 98 -3.02 -12.20 -5.98
C THR A 98 -1.67 -11.84 -5.35
N LEU A 99 -1.46 -10.56 -5.02
CA LEU A 99 -0.22 -10.00 -4.45
C LEU A 99 -0.35 -9.67 -2.97
N LEU A 100 -1.55 -9.72 -2.41
CA LEU A 100 -1.87 -9.23 -1.06
C LEU A 100 -0.98 -9.87 0.01
N HIS A 101 -0.88 -11.21 0.01
CA HIS A 101 -0.08 -11.93 1.00
C HIS A 101 1.39 -11.51 0.94
N PHE A 102 1.97 -11.52 -0.26
CA PHE A 102 3.34 -11.10 -0.50
C PHE A 102 3.58 -9.68 -0.02
N LEU A 103 2.71 -8.73 -0.39
CA LEU A 103 2.86 -7.33 0.00
C LEU A 103 2.81 -7.13 1.50
N LEU A 104 1.84 -7.74 2.19
CA LEU A 104 1.72 -7.62 3.64
C LEU A 104 2.93 -8.21 4.36
N GLN A 105 3.48 -9.34 3.89
CA GLN A 105 4.72 -9.89 4.44
C GLN A 105 5.88 -8.93 4.26
N ARG A 106 6.11 -8.43 3.04
CA ARG A 106 7.20 -7.49 2.75
C ARG A 106 7.09 -6.22 3.59
N LEU A 107 5.90 -5.63 3.68
CA LEU A 107 5.68 -4.41 4.46
C LEU A 107 5.90 -4.61 5.96
N ASN A 108 5.51 -5.77 6.52
CA ASN A 108 5.81 -6.11 7.90
C ASN A 108 7.33 -6.23 8.14
N GLU A 109 8.06 -6.91 7.25
CA GLU A 109 9.53 -6.98 7.34
C GLU A 109 10.19 -5.60 7.33
N TYR A 110 9.70 -4.69 6.47
CA TYR A 110 10.17 -3.30 6.43
C TYR A 110 9.84 -2.53 7.71
N GLN A 111 8.66 -2.73 8.29
CA GLN A 111 8.27 -2.07 9.53
C GLN A 111 9.14 -2.49 10.73
N SER A 112 9.56 -3.76 10.78
CA SER A 112 10.38 -4.31 11.87
C SER A 112 11.86 -3.92 11.77
N CYS A 113 12.29 -3.46 10.60
CA CYS A 113 13.65 -2.95 10.39
C CYS A 113 13.86 -1.57 11.04
N LYS A 114 15.11 -1.25 11.38
CA LYS A 114 15.48 0.06 11.93
C LYS A 114 15.48 1.11 10.82
N HIS A 115 14.47 1.96 10.81
CA HIS A 115 14.33 3.07 9.87
C HIS A 115 14.12 4.40 10.56
N ARG A 116 14.25 5.50 9.79
CA ARG A 116 13.79 6.82 10.23
C ARG A 116 12.28 6.77 10.49
N GLN A 117 11.82 7.51 11.49
CA GLN A 117 10.43 7.49 11.95
C GLN A 117 9.42 7.65 10.81
N HIS A 118 9.58 8.67 9.95
CA HIS A 118 8.64 8.92 8.85
C HIS A 118 8.51 7.73 7.86
N LEU A 119 9.59 6.98 7.64
CA LEU A 119 9.58 5.83 6.74
C LEU A 119 8.89 4.63 7.40
N ARG A 120 9.16 4.40 8.69
CA ARG A 120 8.44 3.41 9.50
C ARG A 120 6.94 3.71 9.52
N GLU A 121 6.58 4.97 9.70
CA GLU A 121 5.17 5.40 9.69
C GLU A 121 4.50 5.17 8.34
N LEU A 122 5.21 5.38 7.23
CA LEU A 122 4.72 5.07 5.89
C LEU A 122 4.47 3.56 5.68
N PHE A 123 5.32 2.69 6.23
CA PHE A 123 5.08 1.23 6.16
C PHE A 123 3.83 0.81 6.94
N ILE A 124 3.67 1.35 8.15
CA ILE A 124 2.47 1.13 8.96
C ILE A 124 1.22 1.62 8.23
N GLU A 125 1.27 2.83 7.65
CA GLU A 125 0.18 3.38 6.84
C GLU A 125 -0.18 2.43 5.70
N LEU A 126 0.80 1.95 4.94
CA LEU A 126 0.59 1.02 3.82
C LEU A 126 -0.02 -0.31 4.25
N CYS A 127 0.41 -0.89 5.37
CA CYS A 127 -0.18 -2.11 5.93
C CYS A 127 -1.68 -1.90 6.23
N LEU A 128 -2.04 -0.77 6.85
CA LEU A 128 -3.41 -0.49 7.31
C LEU A 128 -4.33 0.11 6.23
N THR A 129 -3.80 0.42 5.04
CA THR A 129 -4.53 1.05 3.93
C THR A 129 -4.56 0.18 2.67
N VAL A 130 -4.23 -1.11 2.77
CA VAL A 130 -4.38 -2.05 1.64
C VAL A 130 -5.82 -2.03 1.12
N PRO A 131 -6.04 -1.89 -0.20
CA PRO A 131 -7.36 -1.66 -0.80
C PRO A 131 -8.18 -2.94 -0.92
N VAL A 132 -8.56 -3.54 0.21
CA VAL A 132 -9.29 -4.81 0.25
C VAL A 132 -10.38 -4.79 1.32
N ARG A 133 -11.47 -5.53 1.08
CA ARG A 133 -12.56 -5.65 2.04
C ARG A 133 -12.10 -6.40 3.29
N LEU A 134 -12.63 -6.04 4.46
CA LEU A 134 -12.31 -6.69 5.73
C LEU A 134 -12.51 -8.21 5.68
N SER A 135 -13.57 -8.69 5.02
CA SER A 135 -13.84 -10.13 4.88
C SER A 135 -12.71 -10.89 4.18
N VAL A 136 -12.00 -10.23 3.25
CA VAL A 136 -10.84 -10.82 2.56
C VAL A 136 -9.57 -10.70 3.40
N LEU A 137 -9.51 -9.71 4.30
CA LEU A 137 -8.40 -9.52 5.24
C LEU A 137 -8.39 -10.51 6.41
N LEU A 138 -9.50 -11.19 6.71
CA LEU A 138 -9.58 -12.08 7.88
C LEU A 138 -8.41 -13.06 8.03
N PRO A 139 -7.97 -13.77 6.97
CA PRO A 139 -6.82 -14.69 7.07
C PRO A 139 -5.48 -13.97 7.32
N TYR A 140 -5.41 -12.68 7.02
CA TYR A 140 -4.22 -11.84 7.13
C TYR A 140 -4.24 -10.91 8.34
N LEU A 141 -5.31 -10.91 9.15
CA LEU A 141 -5.41 -10.10 10.37
C LEU A 141 -4.19 -10.24 11.29
N PRO A 142 -3.59 -11.43 11.51
CA PRO A 142 -2.36 -11.53 12.29
C PRO A 142 -1.22 -10.62 11.81
N LEU A 143 -1.08 -10.43 10.50
CA LEU A 143 -0.07 -9.55 9.88
C LEU A 143 -0.41 -8.06 10.04
N LEU A 144 -1.63 -7.72 10.44
CA LEU A 144 -2.10 -6.34 10.61
C LEU A 144 -2.14 -5.90 12.07
N MET A 145 -2.13 -6.85 13.02
CA MET A 145 -2.22 -6.54 14.45
C MET A 145 -1.01 -5.77 14.96
N GLU A 146 0.22 -6.16 14.58
CA GLU A 146 1.42 -5.41 14.97
C GLU A 146 1.47 -4.00 14.34
N PRO A 147 1.24 -3.81 13.02
CA PRO A 147 1.06 -2.49 12.43
C PRO A 147 -0.02 -1.65 13.13
N LEU A 148 -1.14 -2.26 13.52
CA LEU A 148 -2.23 -1.57 14.21
C LEU A 148 -1.80 -1.03 15.58
N VAL A 149 -1.16 -1.85 16.40
CA VAL A 149 -0.61 -1.40 17.70
C VAL A 149 0.44 -0.31 17.50
N ASN A 150 1.30 -0.45 16.50
CA ASN A 150 2.30 0.57 16.19
C ASN A 150 1.67 1.89 15.71
N ALA A 151 0.57 1.84 14.96
CA ALA A 151 -0.15 3.04 14.53
C ALA A 151 -0.75 3.80 15.73
N LEU A 152 -1.32 3.08 16.70
CA LEU A 152 -1.90 3.64 17.91
C LEU A 152 -0.85 4.28 18.85
N ASN A 153 0.43 3.93 18.68
CA ASN A 153 1.57 4.54 19.38
C ASN A 153 2.38 5.50 18.49
N GLY A 154 1.86 5.83 17.29
CA GLY A 154 2.55 6.65 16.30
C GLY A 154 2.21 8.14 16.36
N SER A 155 2.43 8.84 15.25
CA SER A 155 2.00 10.22 15.06
C SER A 155 0.47 10.36 15.11
N SER A 156 -0.02 11.58 15.32
CA SER A 156 -1.46 11.87 15.39
C SER A 156 -2.24 11.37 14.16
N THR A 157 -1.63 11.45 12.98
CA THR A 157 -2.21 10.93 11.73
C THR A 157 -2.33 9.42 11.72
N LEU A 158 -1.32 8.70 12.24
CA LEU A 158 -1.37 7.24 12.35
C LEU A 158 -2.33 6.78 13.41
N ILE A 159 -2.42 7.48 14.54
CA ILE A 159 -3.40 7.16 15.58
C ILE A 159 -4.81 7.21 15.00
N LEU A 160 -5.15 8.26 14.26
CA LEU A 160 -6.45 8.37 13.60
C LEU A 160 -6.70 7.24 12.59
N GLN A 161 -5.68 6.84 11.82
CA GLN A 161 -5.80 5.72 10.88
C GLN A 161 -5.99 4.39 11.62
N GLY A 162 -5.21 4.13 12.66
CA GLY A 162 -5.31 2.94 13.50
C GLY A 162 -6.67 2.85 14.19
N LEU A 163 -7.19 3.96 14.72
CA LEU A 163 -8.53 4.01 15.32
C LEU A 163 -9.62 3.67 14.32
N ARG A 164 -9.57 4.20 13.09
CA ARG A 164 -10.52 3.84 12.02
C ARG A 164 -10.47 2.36 11.67
N THR A 165 -9.27 1.78 11.58
CA THR A 165 -9.10 0.35 11.32
C THR A 165 -9.61 -0.49 12.49
N LEU A 166 -9.37 -0.07 13.73
CA LEU A 166 -9.85 -0.75 14.92
C LEU A 166 -11.38 -0.69 15.03
N GLU A 167 -11.96 0.48 14.81
CA GLU A 167 -13.42 0.69 14.74
C GLU A 167 -14.05 -0.26 13.71
N LEU A 168 -13.51 -0.29 12.50
CA LEU A 168 -13.96 -1.22 11.45
C LEU A 168 -13.90 -2.70 11.90
N CYS A 169 -12.84 -3.10 12.59
CA CYS A 169 -12.72 -4.46 13.14
C CYS A 169 -13.74 -4.73 14.24
N VAL A 170 -13.94 -3.79 15.17
CA VAL A 170 -14.90 -3.93 16.28
C VAL A 170 -16.33 -4.02 15.76
N ASP A 171 -16.69 -3.22 14.75
CA ASP A 171 -18.04 -3.18 14.19
C ASP A 171 -18.41 -4.45 13.41
N ASN A 172 -17.42 -5.16 12.87
CA ASN A 172 -17.64 -6.24 11.90
C ASN A 172 -17.16 -7.63 12.35
N LEU A 173 -16.40 -7.73 13.45
CA LEU A 173 -15.85 -9.01 13.93
C LEU A 173 -16.47 -9.42 15.27
N GLN A 174 -16.52 -10.73 15.50
CA GLN A 174 -16.91 -11.26 16.81
C GLN A 174 -15.88 -10.87 17.88
N PRO A 175 -16.30 -10.46 19.08
CA PRO A 175 -15.39 -9.99 20.13
C PRO A 175 -14.28 -10.98 20.46
N ASP A 176 -14.61 -12.26 20.67
CA ASP A 176 -13.63 -13.30 21.01
C ASP A 176 -12.63 -13.53 19.88
N PHE A 177 -13.09 -13.46 18.63
CA PHE A 177 -12.23 -13.59 17.46
C PHE A 177 -11.23 -12.45 17.40
N LEU A 178 -11.67 -11.21 17.53
CA LEU A 178 -10.79 -10.03 17.53
C LEU A 178 -9.82 -10.07 18.71
N TYR A 179 -10.32 -10.40 19.90
CA TYR A 179 -9.50 -10.48 21.11
C TYR A 179 -8.34 -11.47 20.98
N ASN A 180 -8.60 -12.67 20.43
CA ASN A 180 -7.57 -13.68 20.19
C ASN A 180 -6.45 -13.20 19.25
N HIS A 181 -6.74 -12.29 18.32
CA HIS A 181 -5.76 -11.73 17.40
C HIS A 181 -4.99 -10.56 18.00
N ILE A 182 -5.60 -9.77 18.88
CA ILE A 182 -4.94 -8.65 19.57
C ILE A 182 -4.02 -9.15 20.69
N LEU A 183 -4.39 -10.23 21.39
CA LEU A 183 -3.68 -10.73 22.57
C LEU A 183 -2.16 -10.92 22.35
N PRO A 184 -1.66 -11.49 21.23
CA PRO A 184 -0.24 -11.69 21.00
C PRO A 184 0.58 -10.41 20.82
N VAL A 185 -0.06 -9.31 20.41
CA VAL A 185 0.62 -8.02 20.14
C VAL A 185 0.34 -6.95 21.19
N ARG A 186 -0.60 -7.22 22.10
CA ARG A 186 -0.89 -6.37 23.25
C ARG A 186 0.35 -6.36 24.12
N SER A 187 1.02 -5.21 24.15
CA SER A 187 2.32 -5.04 24.78
C SER A 187 2.33 -5.55 26.23
N SER A 188 3.36 -6.32 26.54
CA SER A 188 3.95 -6.45 27.88
C SER A 188 4.58 -5.14 28.31
#